data_AF-A0AAW7Y0P9-F1
#
_entry.id   AF-A0AAW7Y0P9-F1
#
_cell.length_a   1.000
_cell.length_b   1.000
_cell.length_c   1.000
_cell.angle_alpha   90.00
_cell.angle_beta   90.00
_cell.angle_gamma   90.00
#
_symmetry.space_group_name_H-M   'P 1'
#
loop_
_entity.id
_entity.type
_entity.pdbx_description
1 polymer ?
#
loop_
_entity_poly.entity_id
_entity_poly.type
_entity_poly.pdbx_seq_one_letter_code
_entity_poly.pdbx_strand_id
1 'polypeptide(L)'
;MDFNQLFNDSYDRCHRNEAFFEIFYAKFFEKGERFKLMFDGVDMKKQMTMMKASLMIIMLASTSDSARASVKVYALRHGKNGLGISEDDLTIWFMCLLEAVAICDPDFSETVRDAWEHCFEDGLQIMRKECG
;
A
#
# COMPACT_ATOMS: atom_id res chain seq x y z
N MET A 1 -17.52 15.62 1.66
CA MET A 1 -16.86 14.56 2.46
C MET A 1 -15.37 14.80 2.33
N ASP A 2 -14.64 14.84 3.43
CA ASP A 2 -13.19 15.02 3.39
C ASP A 2 -12.53 13.64 3.43
N PHE A 3 -12.16 13.12 2.26
CA PHE A 3 -11.52 11.82 2.14
C PHE A 3 -10.15 11.78 2.84
N ASN A 4 -9.41 12.89 2.87
CA ASN A 4 -8.12 12.93 3.56
C ASN A 4 -8.29 12.77 5.07
N GLN A 5 -9.30 13.44 5.66
CA GLN A 5 -9.60 13.29 7.08
C GLN A 5 -10.01 11.85 7.41
N LEU A 6 -10.93 11.27 6.64
CA LEU A 6 -11.38 9.89 6.83
C LEU A 6 -10.24 8.87 6.71
N PHE A 7 -9.38 9.05 5.70
CA PHE A 7 -8.18 8.23 5.53
C PHE A 7 -7.23 8.37 6.73
N ASN A 8 -6.90 9.60 7.14
CA ASN A 8 -5.97 9.83 8.25
C ASN A 8 -6.49 9.24 9.56
N ASP A 9 -7.78 9.41 9.86
CA ASP A 9 -8.40 8.84 11.06
C ASP A 9 -8.37 7.30 11.04
N SER A 10 -8.68 6.70 9.89
CA SER A 10 -8.61 5.25 9.68
C SER A 10 -7.17 4.72 9.81
N TYR A 11 -6.22 5.40 9.19
CA TYR A 11 -4.81 5.04 9.26
C TYR A 11 -4.26 5.14 10.68
N ASP A 12 -4.63 6.17 11.44
CA ASP A 12 -4.26 6.31 12.84
C ASP A 12 -4.82 5.17 13.71
N ARG A 13 -6.07 4.75 13.47
CA ARG A 13 -6.66 3.59 14.16
C ARG A 13 -5.96 2.28 13.78
N CYS A 14 -5.72 2.05 12.49
CA CYS A 14 -4.93 0.91 12.02
C CYS A 14 -3.54 0.90 12.65
N HIS A 15 -2.86 2.06 12.71
CA HIS A 15 -1.50 2.16 13.22
C HIS A 15 -1.37 1.88 14.72
N ARG A 16 -2.45 2.11 15.50
CA ARG A 16 -2.51 1.71 16.92
C ARG A 16 -2.58 0.20 17.10
N ASN A 17 -2.97 -0.56 16.08
CA ASN A 17 -2.85 -2.00 16.07
C ASN A 17 -1.41 -2.39 15.68
N GLU A 18 -0.63 -2.84 16.67
CA GLU A 18 0.79 -3.21 16.45
C GLU A 18 0.96 -4.31 15.38
N ALA A 19 -0.07 -5.13 15.16
CA ALA A 19 -0.06 -6.20 14.17
C ALA A 19 -0.50 -5.76 12.76
N PHE A 20 -0.84 -4.48 12.51
CA PHE A 20 -1.42 -4.04 11.23
C PHE A 20 -0.58 -4.47 10.01
N PHE A 21 0.73 -4.21 10.03
CA PHE A 21 1.60 -4.61 8.92
C PHE A 21 1.86 -6.11 8.87
N GLU A 22 1.83 -6.81 10.00
CA GLU A 22 1.92 -8.28 10.04
C GLU A 22 0.69 -8.91 9.39
N ILE A 23 -0.50 -8.40 9.70
CA ILE A 23 -1.78 -8.80 9.10
C ILE A 23 -1.76 -8.52 7.60
N PHE A 24 -1.30 -7.33 7.18
CA PHE A 24 -1.14 -7.01 5.76
C PHE A 24 -0.25 -8.01 5.02
N TYR A 25 0.95 -8.31 5.53
CA TYR A 25 1.86 -9.25 4.88
C TYR A 25 1.33 -10.69 4.92
N ALA A 26 0.65 -11.09 6.01
CA ALA A 26 -0.02 -12.39 6.07
C ALA A 26 -1.07 -12.51 4.96
N LYS A 27 -1.94 -11.50 4.79
CA LYS A 27 -2.94 -11.44 3.70
C LYS A 27 -2.29 -11.45 2.33
N PHE A 28 -1.20 -10.73 2.15
CA PHE A 28 -0.50 -10.70 0.87
C PHE A 28 0.12 -12.06 0.51
N PHE A 29 0.74 -12.75 1.49
CA PHE A 29 1.34 -14.06 1.28
C PHE A 29 0.29 -15.18 1.10
N GLU A 30 -0.92 -15.02 1.65
CA GLU A 30 -2.06 -15.92 1.38
C GLU A 30 -2.46 -15.93 -0.11
N LYS A 31 -2.15 -14.88 -0.88
CA LYS A 31 -2.52 -14.80 -2.31
C LYS A 31 -1.64 -15.65 -3.23
N GLY A 32 -0.55 -16.23 -2.72
CA GLY A 32 0.24 -17.21 -3.47
C GLY A 32 1.69 -17.30 -3.03
N GLU A 33 2.27 -18.50 -3.22
CA GLU A 33 3.65 -18.80 -2.82
C GLU A 33 4.68 -17.85 -3.45
N ARG A 34 4.46 -17.40 -4.69
CA ARG A 34 5.35 -16.44 -5.35
C ARG A 34 5.53 -15.15 -4.55
N PHE A 35 4.46 -14.62 -3.95
CA PHE A 35 4.54 -13.39 -3.16
C PHE A 35 5.36 -13.60 -1.90
N LYS A 36 5.28 -14.77 -1.27
CA LYS A 36 6.14 -15.13 -0.14
C LYS A 36 7.61 -15.21 -0.56
N LEU A 37 7.89 -15.85 -1.71
CA LEU A 37 9.26 -16.01 -2.23
C LEU A 37 9.94 -14.67 -2.57
N MET A 38 9.18 -13.64 -2.94
CA MET A 38 9.72 -12.29 -3.17
C MET A 38 10.36 -11.66 -1.92
N PHE A 39 10.02 -12.17 -0.73
CA PHE A 39 10.51 -11.67 0.55
C PHE A 39 11.45 -12.68 1.24
N ASP A 40 11.91 -13.71 0.54
CA ASP A 40 12.88 -14.63 1.11
C ASP A 40 14.21 -13.91 1.42
N GLY A 41 14.73 -14.13 2.63
CA GLY A 41 15.90 -13.41 3.14
C GLY A 41 15.69 -11.91 3.43
N VAL A 42 14.46 -11.37 3.30
CA VAL A 42 14.16 -9.96 3.61
C VAL A 42 13.97 -9.78 5.11
N ASP A 43 14.61 -8.77 5.69
CA ASP A 43 14.32 -8.32 7.05
C ASP A 43 12.93 -7.70 7.10
N MET A 44 11.95 -8.49 7.56
CA MET A 44 10.55 -8.08 7.58
C MET A 44 10.28 -6.91 8.53
N LYS A 45 11.05 -6.73 9.61
CA LYS A 45 10.87 -5.58 10.51
C LYS A 45 11.26 -4.29 9.80
N LYS A 46 12.39 -4.31 9.11
CA LYS A 46 12.82 -3.19 8.26
C LYS A 46 11.85 -2.94 7.11
N GLN A 47 11.36 -4.02 6.49
CA GLN A 47 10.42 -3.94 5.38
C GLN A 47 9.07 -3.33 5.79
N MET A 48 8.53 -3.66 6.97
CA MET A 48 7.32 -3.03 7.51
C MET A 48 7.53 -1.55 7.81
N THR A 49 8.71 -1.18 8.31
CA THR A 49 9.09 0.24 8.52
C THR A 49 9.10 1.00 7.19
N MET A 50 9.70 0.42 6.15
CA MET A 50 9.71 1.01 4.81
C MET A 50 8.31 1.09 4.21
N MET A 51 7.49 0.05 4.42
CA MET A 51 6.10 0.01 3.95
C MET A 51 5.28 1.17 4.54
N LYS A 52 5.40 1.40 5.85
CA LYS A 52 4.75 2.54 6.53
C LYS A 52 5.08 3.87 5.86
N ALA A 53 6.36 4.11 5.57
CA ALA A 53 6.80 5.33 4.90
C ALA A 53 6.28 5.43 3.46
N SER A 54 6.27 4.31 2.71
CA SER A 54 5.77 4.32 1.33
C SER A 54 4.27 4.60 1.23
N LEU A 55 3.46 4.13 2.18
CA LEU A 55 2.02 4.43 2.19
C LEU A 55 1.77 5.95 2.24
N MET A 56 2.50 6.66 3.10
CA MET A 56 2.40 8.13 3.19
C MET A 56 2.84 8.81 1.88
N ILE A 57 3.91 8.31 1.25
CA ILE A 57 4.41 8.86 -0.01
C ILE A 57 3.42 8.64 -1.15
N ILE A 58 2.78 7.47 -1.23
CA ILE A 58 1.76 7.16 -2.23
C ILE A 58 0.55 8.08 -2.05
N MET A 59 0.06 8.25 -0.81
CA MET A 59 -1.07 9.15 -0.52
C MET A 59 -0.76 10.61 -0.89
N LEU A 60 0.45 11.09 -0.56
CA LEU A 60 0.86 12.46 -0.86
C LEU A 60 1.07 12.75 -2.36
N ALA A 61 1.02 11.74 -3.23
CA ALA A 61 1.20 11.92 -4.66
C ALA A 61 0.13 12.83 -5.30
N SER A 62 -1.05 12.93 -4.69
CA SER A 62 -2.12 13.83 -5.15
C SER A 62 -1.77 15.32 -4.99
N THR A 63 -0.99 15.66 -3.97
CA THR A 63 -0.75 17.05 -3.56
C THR A 63 0.72 17.49 -3.66
N SER A 64 1.67 16.56 -3.76
CA SER A 64 3.10 16.85 -3.70
C SER A 64 3.89 16.36 -4.91
N ASP A 65 4.58 17.28 -5.59
CA ASP A 65 5.49 16.94 -6.70
C ASP A 65 6.67 16.07 -6.25
N SER A 66 7.20 16.30 -5.04
CA SER A 66 8.30 15.48 -4.51
C SER A 66 7.84 14.07 -4.18
N ALA A 67 6.59 13.92 -3.70
CA ALA A 67 5.98 12.61 -3.50
C ALA A 67 5.79 11.90 -4.85
N ARG A 68 5.22 12.56 -5.87
CA ARG A 68 5.12 12.01 -7.23
C ARG A 68 6.47 11.56 -7.80
N ALA A 69 7.52 12.36 -7.61
CA ALA A 69 8.87 11.99 -8.03
C ALA A 69 9.37 10.72 -7.30
N SER A 70 9.10 10.61 -6.00
CA SER A 70 9.47 9.43 -5.20
C SER A 70 8.68 8.18 -5.64
N VAL A 71 7.38 8.31 -5.90
CA VAL A 71 6.56 7.21 -6.42
C VAL A 71 7.04 6.76 -7.80
N LYS A 72 7.50 7.67 -8.69
CA LYS A 72 8.12 7.27 -9.96
C LYS A 72 9.38 6.43 -9.77
N VAL A 73 10.22 6.76 -8.78
CA VAL A 73 11.40 5.94 -8.45
C VAL A 73 10.97 4.56 -7.96
N TYR A 74 9.90 4.48 -7.15
CA TYR A 74 9.34 3.19 -6.73
C TYR A 74 8.79 2.40 -7.93
N ALA A 75 8.07 3.06 -8.83
CA ALA A 75 7.50 2.45 -10.03
C ALA A 75 8.59 1.81 -10.89
N LEU A 76 9.67 2.54 -11.17
CA LEU A 76 10.80 2.01 -11.95
C LEU A 76 11.48 0.82 -11.28
N ARG A 77 11.63 0.84 -9.95
CA ARG A 77 12.24 -0.26 -9.19
C ARG A 77 11.35 -1.50 -9.12
N HIS A 78 10.03 -1.32 -9.04
CA HIS A 78 9.10 -2.45 -8.91
C HIS A 78 8.67 -3.00 -10.26
N GLY A 79 8.57 -2.15 -11.27
CA GLY A 79 8.05 -2.49 -12.59
C GLY A 79 8.93 -3.44 -13.39
N LYS A 80 8.62 -3.56 -14.68
CA LYS A 80 9.14 -4.57 -15.60
C LYS A 80 10.66 -4.74 -15.62
N ASN A 81 11.41 -3.63 -15.55
CA ASN A 81 12.87 -3.64 -15.60
C ASN A 81 13.54 -3.79 -14.22
N GLY A 82 12.75 -3.86 -13.15
CA GLY A 82 13.20 -4.03 -11.78
C GLY A 82 12.75 -5.38 -11.23
N LEU A 83 11.80 -5.36 -10.29
CA LEU A 83 11.27 -6.58 -9.66
C LEU A 83 10.26 -7.34 -10.53
N GLY A 84 9.82 -6.75 -11.65
CA GLY A 84 8.87 -7.40 -12.55
C GLY A 84 7.46 -7.50 -12.00
N ILE A 85 7.07 -6.59 -11.11
CA ILE A 85 5.70 -6.49 -10.58
C ILE A 85 4.75 -6.13 -11.72
N SER A 86 3.72 -6.96 -11.90
CA SER A 86 2.65 -6.70 -12.87
C SER A 86 1.57 -5.77 -12.30
N GLU A 87 0.70 -5.26 -13.18
CA GLU A 87 -0.49 -4.52 -12.76
C GLU A 87 -1.43 -5.35 -11.88
N ASP A 88 -1.58 -6.65 -12.18
CA ASP A 88 -2.36 -7.58 -11.36
C ASP A 88 -1.76 -7.73 -9.96
N ASP A 89 -0.43 -7.78 -9.86
CA ASP A 89 0.28 -7.88 -8.58
C ASP A 89 0.07 -6.65 -7.71
N LEU A 90 0.12 -5.47 -8.32
CA LEU A 90 -0.15 -4.21 -7.66
C LEU A 90 -1.61 -4.12 -7.18
N THR A 91 -2.55 -4.61 -8.01
CA THR A 91 -3.96 -4.71 -7.65
C THR A 91 -4.16 -5.63 -6.44
N ILE A 92 -3.55 -6.82 -6.46
CA ILE A 92 -3.60 -7.79 -5.35
C ILE A 92 -3.00 -7.19 -4.08
N TRP A 93 -1.86 -6.50 -4.20
CA TRP A 93 -1.21 -5.82 -3.08
C TRP A 93 -2.15 -4.81 -2.42
N PHE A 94 -2.82 -3.97 -3.21
CA PHE A 94 -3.71 -2.94 -2.66
C PHE A 94 -4.99 -3.54 -2.06
N MET A 95 -5.54 -4.60 -2.67
CA MET A 95 -6.65 -5.34 -2.07
C MET A 95 -6.28 -5.93 -0.70
N CYS A 96 -5.08 -6.50 -0.55
CA CYS A 96 -4.61 -7.02 0.73
C CYS A 96 -4.43 -5.92 1.79
N LEU A 97 -4.01 -4.73 1.37
CA LEU A 97 -3.95 -3.56 2.24
C LEU A 97 -5.34 -3.18 2.75
N LEU A 98 -6.34 -3.10 1.87
CA LEU A 98 -7.73 -2.81 2.26
C LEU A 98 -8.32 -3.91 3.16
N GLU A 99 -8.01 -5.18 2.92
CA GLU A 99 -8.38 -6.29 3.82
C GLU A 99 -7.77 -6.11 5.22
N ALA A 100 -6.50 -5.71 5.30
CA ALA A 100 -5.84 -5.45 6.59
C ALA A 100 -6.43 -4.22 7.30
N VAL A 101 -6.78 -3.18 6.55
CA VAL A 101 -7.48 -1.99 7.08
C VAL A 101 -8.83 -2.40 7.67
N ALA A 102 -9.62 -3.20 6.95
CA ALA A 102 -10.92 -3.69 7.44
C ALA A 102 -10.83 -4.51 8.73
N ILE A 103 -9.70 -5.20 8.95
CA ILE A 103 -9.45 -5.97 10.18
C ILE A 103 -8.99 -5.06 11.32
N CYS A 104 -8.18 -4.04 11.03
CA CYS A 104 -7.47 -3.25 12.05
C CYS A 104 -8.17 -1.95 12.43
N ASP A 105 -9.02 -1.42 11.56
CA ASP A 105 -9.84 -0.25 11.83
C ASP A 105 -11.18 -0.69 12.47
N PRO A 106 -11.40 -0.46 13.78
CA PRO A 106 -12.66 -0.83 14.44
C PRO A 106 -13.88 -0.04 13.90
N ASP A 107 -13.65 1.09 13.24
CA ASP A 107 -14.69 1.93 12.65
C ASP A 107 -14.72 1.77 11.11
N PHE A 108 -14.17 0.67 10.58
CA PHE A 108 -14.17 0.42 9.15
C PHE A 108 -15.60 0.42 8.59
N SER A 109 -15.75 1.04 7.42
CA SER A 109 -16.99 1.12 6.65
C SER A 109 -16.65 1.28 5.17
N GLU A 110 -17.65 1.11 4.29
CA GLU A 110 -17.45 1.35 2.85
C GLU A 110 -16.97 2.79 2.58
N THR A 111 -17.43 3.77 3.36
CA THR A 111 -16.94 5.16 3.24
C THR A 111 -15.46 5.31 3.63
N VAL A 112 -14.98 4.54 4.62
CA VAL A 112 -13.55 4.48 4.95
C VAL A 112 -12.77 3.84 3.81
N ARG A 113 -13.28 2.75 3.24
CA ARG A 113 -12.68 2.11 2.06
C ARG A 113 -12.57 3.09 0.89
N ASP A 114 -13.65 3.78 0.55
CA ASP A 114 -13.68 4.78 -0.51
C ASP A 114 -12.61 5.87 -0.29
N ALA A 115 -12.39 6.28 0.96
CA ALA A 115 -11.35 7.25 1.31
C ALA A 115 -9.93 6.70 1.05
N TRP A 116 -9.65 5.46 1.42
CA TRP A 116 -8.37 4.81 1.11
C TRP A 116 -8.14 4.70 -0.40
N GLU A 117 -9.14 4.24 -1.15
CA GLU A 117 -9.08 4.13 -2.61
C GLU A 117 -8.84 5.51 -3.25
N HIS A 118 -9.59 6.53 -2.84
CA HIS A 118 -9.46 7.89 -3.34
C HIS A 118 -8.07 8.50 -3.05
N CYS A 119 -7.58 8.38 -1.82
CA CYS A 119 -6.31 8.96 -1.41
C CYS A 119 -5.10 8.27 -2.08
N PHE A 120 -5.21 7.01 -2.47
CA PHE A 120 -4.12 6.25 -3.07
C PHE A 120 -4.08 6.32 -4.60
N GLU A 121 -5.18 6.70 -5.24
CA GLU A 121 -5.38 6.55 -6.68
C GLU A 121 -4.26 7.19 -7.52
N ASP A 122 -3.90 8.45 -7.26
CA ASP A 122 -2.85 9.13 -8.02
C ASP A 122 -1.48 8.45 -7.91
N GLY A 123 -1.14 7.96 -6.72
CA GLY A 123 0.12 7.23 -6.50
C GLY A 123 0.11 5.86 -7.18
N LEU A 124 -1.01 5.13 -7.10
CA LEU A 124 -1.16 3.85 -7.77
C LEU A 124 -1.15 3.99 -9.30
N GLN A 125 -1.75 5.05 -9.84
CA GLN A 125 -1.68 5.36 -11.28
C GLN A 125 -0.24 5.62 -11.75
N ILE A 126 0.60 6.24 -10.92
CA ILE A 126 2.03 6.39 -11.25
C ILE A 126 2.73 5.03 -11.25
N MET A 127 2.46 4.17 -10.26
CA MET A 127 3.03 2.82 -10.19
C MET A 127 2.65 1.97 -11.41
N ARG A 128 1.36 1.98 -11.80
CA ARG A 128 0.83 1.21 -12.94
C ARG A 128 1.58 1.45 -14.25
N LYS A 129 2.09 2.66 -14.49
CA LYS A 129 2.80 3.02 -15.74
C LYS A 129 4.04 2.18 -16.02
N GLU A 130 4.66 1.62 -14.98
CA GLU A 130 5.88 0.79 -15.11
C GLU A 130 5.59 -0.72 -14.91
N CYS A 131 4.36 -1.09 -14.53
CA CYS A 131 3.97 -2.47 -14.20
C CYS A 131 3.35 -3.25 -15.38
N GLY A 132 3.57 -2.82 -16.63
CA GLY A 132 3.05 -3.42 -17.88
C GLY A 132 4.11 -3.87 -18.88
#